data_AF-A0A3M1VTW0-F1
#
_entry.id   AF-A0A3M1VTW0-F1
#
_cell.length_a   1.000
_cell.length_b   1.000
_cell.length_c   1.000
_cell.angle_alpha   90.00
_cell.angle_beta   90.00
_cell.angle_gamma   90.00
#
_symmetry.space_group_name_H-M   'P 1'
#
loop_
_entity.id
_entity.type
_entity.pdbx_description
1 polymer ?
#
loop_
_entity_poly.entity_id
_entity_poly.type
_entity_poly.pdbx_seq_one_letter_code
_entity_poly.pdbx_strand_id
1 'polypeptide(L)'
;MRARAVRSRGAEGGGMRRIEGKRERPARSAGDRWFVFWAALLVAAGATGAALAYQTYSENRDATNCRACHGDFRSNHYISNTDGQDWGNLHNIHRYDMLDGECDACHKGGKFPVRIGESSGVANLPPYGCSGCHGRAEDGSGTGTQGFGAGLRQHHWRAGVTECGLCHPDADPASYTPVGETVLPPYYGKPGWPRIPKDPCNPPPDYTENKAGALEGLDNDGDLSYDTADPDCGPSATPGEVSGGSLAQMTAERLASGAIHITYAPACAATDNVIEYGPLDQVASYAYSGQECAIGNSGSYDWMPPSSPASLFFVVVANDGSVEGSYGVDSGGAERPEDTSSTLCPFPQDLANRCD
;
A
#
# COMPACT_ATOMS: atom_id res chain seq x y z
N MET A 1 41.87 37.76 -0.89
CA MET A 1 42.78 38.07 0.25
C MET A 1 43.32 36.77 0.81
N ARG A 2 44.64 36.69 1.01
CA ARG A 2 45.39 35.53 1.52
C ARG A 2 45.31 35.46 3.05
N ALA A 3 45.21 34.26 3.62
CA ALA A 3 45.94 33.83 4.84
C ALA A 3 45.67 32.32 5.06
N ARG A 4 46.64 31.43 4.80
CA ARG A 4 47.78 30.96 5.63
C ARG A 4 47.38 29.98 6.76
N ALA A 5 47.90 28.76 6.59
CA ALA A 5 47.97 27.68 7.55
C ALA A 5 48.91 27.97 8.73
N VAL A 6 48.64 27.35 9.88
CA VAL A 6 49.64 27.09 10.94
C VAL A 6 49.50 25.64 11.41
N ARG A 7 50.58 24.87 11.21
CA ARG A 7 50.90 23.62 11.91
C ARG A 7 51.62 23.97 13.21
N SER A 8 51.43 23.17 14.26
CA SER A 8 52.46 22.94 15.27
C SER A 8 52.42 21.51 15.80
N ARG A 9 53.60 20.89 15.81
CA ARG A 9 53.95 19.60 16.42
C ARG A 9 54.37 19.81 17.88
N GLY A 10 54.20 18.77 18.70
CA GLY A 10 54.98 18.44 19.91
C GLY A 10 54.54 17.03 20.34
N ALA A 11 55.36 15.97 20.32
CA ALA A 11 56.49 15.65 21.22
C ALA A 11 56.06 15.63 22.70
N GLU A 12 56.37 14.68 23.56
CA GLU A 12 57.13 13.42 23.57
C GLU A 12 56.84 12.79 24.96
N GLY A 13 57.03 11.47 25.11
CA GLY A 13 57.56 10.91 26.37
C GLY A 13 56.60 10.14 27.28
N GLY A 14 57.08 8.99 27.78
CA GLY A 14 56.54 8.36 28.99
C GLY A 14 56.40 6.85 28.93
N GLY A 15 57.51 6.12 28.78
CA GLY A 15 57.52 4.68 28.97
C GLY A 15 57.28 4.29 30.43
N MET A 16 56.42 3.28 30.65
CA MET A 16 56.35 2.57 31.92
C MET A 16 56.21 1.07 31.64
N ARG A 17 57.30 0.34 31.88
CA ARG A 17 57.33 -1.13 31.83
C ARG A 17 56.54 -1.65 33.02
N ARG A 18 55.45 -2.37 32.77
CA ARG A 18 54.70 -3.09 33.79
C ARG A 18 55.16 -4.55 33.82
N ILE A 19 55.54 -4.98 35.02
CA ILE A 19 56.00 -6.33 35.36
C ILE A 19 54.85 -7.32 35.13
N GLU A 20 55.06 -8.30 34.26
CA GLU A 20 54.17 -9.45 34.07
C GLU A 20 54.30 -10.40 35.25
N GLY A 21 53.39 -10.27 36.22
CA GLY A 21 53.13 -11.32 37.19
C GLY A 21 52.16 -12.34 36.59
N LYS A 22 52.68 -13.51 36.20
CA LYS A 22 51.85 -14.70 35.91
C LYS A 22 51.10 -15.11 37.19
N ARG A 23 49.84 -14.67 37.32
CA ARG A 23 48.86 -15.31 38.20
C ARG A 23 48.12 -16.37 37.40
N GLU A 24 48.40 -17.62 37.73
CA GLU A 24 47.60 -18.77 37.29
C GLU A 24 46.16 -18.55 37.73
N ARG A 25 45.26 -18.40 36.75
CA ARG A 25 43.82 -18.34 37.00
C ARG A 25 43.32 -19.79 37.14
N PRO A 26 42.54 -20.10 38.18
CA PRO A 26 41.92 -21.41 38.32
C PRO A 26 41.04 -21.67 37.10
N ALA A 27 41.15 -22.87 36.54
CA ALA A 27 40.35 -23.36 35.43
C ALA A 27 38.86 -23.24 35.79
N ARG A 28 38.20 -22.19 35.27
CA ARG A 28 36.74 -22.11 35.30
C ARG A 28 36.21 -23.21 34.37
N SER A 29 35.39 -24.09 34.91
CA SER A 29 34.82 -25.21 34.17
C SER A 29 34.03 -24.70 32.98
N ALA A 30 34.08 -25.43 31.87
CA ALA A 30 33.45 -25.07 30.60
C ALA A 30 31.90 -25.01 30.67
N GLY A 31 31.28 -25.34 31.82
CA GLY A 31 29.83 -25.31 32.01
C GLY A 31 29.22 -23.91 32.17
N ASP A 32 29.97 -22.94 32.72
CA ASP A 32 29.43 -21.60 33.04
C ASP A 32 29.33 -20.66 31.84
N ARG A 33 30.01 -20.96 30.74
CA ARG A 33 30.01 -20.11 29.53
C ARG A 33 28.82 -20.37 28.61
N TRP A 34 28.19 -21.54 28.71
CA TRP A 34 27.03 -21.90 27.90
C TRP A 34 25.74 -21.25 28.41
N PHE A 35 25.57 -21.07 29.73
CA PHE A 35 24.39 -20.45 30.29
C PHE A 35 24.28 -18.94 30.00
N VAL A 36 25.41 -18.22 29.98
CA VAL A 36 25.41 -16.78 29.66
C VAL A 36 25.10 -16.52 28.18
N PHE A 37 25.54 -17.40 27.28
CA PHE A 37 25.26 -17.27 25.84
C PHE A 37 23.78 -17.50 25.50
N TRP A 38 23.12 -18.48 26.14
CA TRP A 38 21.69 -18.73 25.94
C TRP A 38 20.79 -17.65 26.57
N ALA A 39 21.17 -17.10 27.74
CA ALA A 39 20.43 -16.01 28.36
C ALA A 39 20.48 -14.71 27.52
N ALA A 40 21.62 -14.40 26.88
CA ALA A 40 21.74 -13.24 26.00
C ALA A 40 20.94 -13.38 24.70
N LEU A 41 20.84 -14.59 24.13
CA LEU A 41 20.02 -14.84 22.92
C LEU A 41 18.51 -14.79 23.20
N LEU A 42 18.06 -15.22 24.39
CA LEU A 42 16.66 -15.14 24.80
C LEU A 42 16.21 -13.70 25.11
N VAL A 43 17.10 -12.83 25.60
CA VAL A 43 16.80 -11.40 25.80
C VAL A 43 16.74 -10.66 24.45
N ALA A 44 17.52 -11.06 23.44
CA ALA A 44 17.47 -10.48 22.10
C ALA A 44 16.22 -10.93 21.30
N ALA A 45 15.72 -12.15 21.51
CA ALA A 45 14.53 -12.66 20.82
C ALA A 45 13.19 -12.23 21.45
N GLY A 46 13.18 -11.82 22.72
CA GLY A 46 11.96 -11.44 23.44
C GLY A 46 11.55 -9.96 23.32
N ALA A 47 12.37 -9.12 22.67
CA ALA A 47 12.17 -7.67 22.61
C ALA A 47 11.84 -7.14 21.20
N THR A 48 11.37 -8.00 20.29
CA THR A 48 10.75 -7.55 19.04
C THR A 48 9.29 -7.17 19.30
N GLY A 49 9.04 -6.33 20.32
CA GLY A 49 7.77 -5.66 20.41
C GLY A 49 7.57 -4.89 19.11
N ALA A 50 6.39 -5.01 18.50
CA ALA A 50 6.05 -4.24 17.32
C ALA A 50 6.39 -2.77 17.59
N ALA A 51 7.43 -2.26 16.94
CA ALA A 51 7.73 -0.86 17.03
C ALA A 51 6.50 -0.16 16.43
N LEU A 52 5.88 0.74 17.19
CA LEU A 52 5.04 1.75 16.60
C LEU A 52 5.97 2.90 16.19
N ALA A 53 5.56 3.74 15.23
CA ALA A 53 6.26 5.02 15.05
C ALA A 53 6.05 5.85 16.34
N TYR A 54 6.17 7.18 16.30
CA TYR A 54 5.78 7.97 17.46
C TYR A 54 4.34 7.65 17.89
N GLN A 55 4.18 6.98 19.03
CA GLN A 55 2.85 6.59 19.52
C GLN A 55 1.99 7.80 19.84
N THR A 56 2.60 8.96 20.10
CA THR A 56 1.92 10.20 20.44
C THR A 56 2.45 11.36 19.62
N TYR A 57 1.58 12.33 19.31
CA TYR A 57 1.99 13.56 18.62
C TYR A 57 3.03 14.37 19.41
N SER A 58 2.92 14.36 20.75
CA SER A 58 3.88 14.91 21.70
C SER A 58 3.69 14.24 23.06
N GLU A 59 4.76 14.02 23.81
CA GLU A 59 4.66 13.35 25.11
C GLU A 59 4.08 14.25 26.20
N ASN A 60 4.56 15.51 26.30
CA ASN A 60 4.18 16.43 27.37
C ASN A 60 3.78 17.82 26.85
N ARG A 61 3.30 17.91 25.60
CA ARG A 61 3.08 19.17 24.86
C ARG A 61 4.37 19.95 24.65
N ASP A 62 5.49 19.26 24.68
CA ASP A 62 6.83 19.73 24.37
C ASP A 62 7.17 19.45 22.90
N ALA A 63 8.32 19.94 22.46
CA ALA A 63 8.86 19.75 21.11
C ALA A 63 9.44 18.33 20.93
N THR A 64 8.61 17.32 21.18
CA THR A 64 8.93 15.89 21.03
C THR A 64 8.08 15.28 19.91
N ASN A 65 8.54 14.17 19.34
CA ASN A 65 7.81 13.39 18.33
C ASN A 65 7.40 14.28 17.13
N CYS A 66 6.17 14.13 16.65
CA CYS A 66 5.63 14.89 15.52
C CYS A 66 5.66 16.41 15.77
N ARG A 67 5.44 16.87 17.01
CA ARG A 67 5.46 18.29 17.38
C ARG A 67 6.83 18.95 17.17
N ALA A 68 7.93 18.19 17.17
CA ALA A 68 9.25 18.75 16.89
C ALA A 68 9.35 19.36 15.48
N CYS A 69 8.70 18.71 14.50
CA CYS A 69 8.73 19.12 13.09
C CYS A 69 7.46 19.88 12.67
N HIS A 70 6.31 19.56 13.25
CA HIS A 70 5.00 20.14 12.90
C HIS A 70 4.48 21.16 13.93
N GLY A 71 5.25 21.50 14.96
CA GLY A 71 4.84 22.51 15.94
C GLY A 71 3.62 22.12 16.78
N ASP A 72 2.95 23.11 17.39
CA ASP A 72 1.76 22.85 18.21
C ASP A 72 0.54 22.61 17.33
N PHE A 73 -0.09 21.43 17.45
CA PHE A 73 -1.34 21.09 16.76
C PHE A 73 -2.49 22.05 17.08
N ARG A 74 -2.40 22.79 18.19
CA ARG A 74 -3.37 23.81 18.60
C ARG A 74 -2.90 25.24 18.35
N SER A 75 -1.77 25.43 17.66
CA SER A 75 -1.35 26.75 17.16
C SER A 75 -2.48 27.39 16.37
N ASN A 76 -2.60 28.71 16.39
CA ASN A 76 -3.51 29.41 15.49
C ASN A 76 -2.84 29.77 14.15
N HIS A 77 -1.55 29.46 14.02
CA HIS A 77 -0.71 29.75 12.86
C HIS A 77 0.22 28.57 12.60
N TYR A 78 -0.34 27.44 12.17
CA TYR A 78 0.48 26.34 11.69
C TYR A 78 0.89 26.64 10.25
N ILE A 79 2.20 26.77 10.02
CA ILE A 79 2.76 26.88 8.68
C ILE A 79 3.12 25.47 8.21
N SER A 80 2.52 25.05 7.10
CA SER A 80 2.81 23.75 6.52
C SER A 80 4.22 23.68 5.95
N ASN A 81 4.87 22.54 6.15
CA ASN A 81 6.18 22.28 5.58
C ASN A 81 6.09 21.87 4.10
N THR A 82 4.91 21.50 3.62
CA THR A 82 4.69 21.04 2.24
C THR A 82 4.49 22.23 1.30
N ASP A 83 3.56 23.14 1.62
CA ASP A 83 3.19 24.25 0.73
C ASP A 83 3.55 25.65 1.29
N GLY A 84 4.07 25.72 2.52
CA GLY A 84 4.44 26.98 3.18
C GLY A 84 3.25 27.85 3.59
N GLN A 85 2.02 27.37 3.46
CA GLN A 85 0.81 28.14 3.77
C GLN A 85 0.45 28.07 5.25
N ASP A 86 -0.23 29.10 5.73
CA ASP A 86 -0.83 29.10 7.07
C ASP A 86 -2.15 28.33 7.05
N TRP A 87 -2.13 27.11 7.58
CA TRP A 87 -3.32 26.28 7.73
C TRP A 87 -4.04 26.56 9.06
N GLY A 88 -3.56 27.51 9.86
CA GLY A 88 -4.19 27.93 11.10
C GLY A 88 -4.13 26.85 12.18
N ASN A 89 -5.30 26.43 12.67
CA ASN A 89 -5.41 25.52 13.81
C ASN A 89 -5.78 24.10 13.37
N LEU A 90 -4.78 23.23 13.24
CA LEU A 90 -4.96 21.84 12.80
C LEU A 90 -5.97 21.09 13.67
N HIS A 91 -5.95 21.30 14.99
CA HIS A 91 -6.92 20.68 15.88
C HIS A 91 -8.36 21.11 15.55
N ASN A 92 -8.60 22.38 15.23
CA ASN A 92 -9.93 22.86 14.87
C ASN A 92 -10.39 22.35 13.50
N ILE A 93 -9.48 22.21 12.53
CA ILE A 93 -9.80 21.60 11.23
C ILE A 93 -10.31 20.17 11.44
N HIS A 94 -9.57 19.35 12.19
CA HIS A 94 -10.00 17.97 12.45
C HIS A 94 -11.29 17.95 13.28
N ARG A 95 -11.36 18.75 14.34
CA ARG A 95 -12.49 18.76 15.26
C ARG A 95 -13.77 19.25 14.60
N TYR A 96 -13.76 20.40 13.95
CA TYR A 96 -14.97 21.08 13.49
C TYR A 96 -15.22 20.89 12.00
N ASP A 97 -14.16 20.85 11.20
CA ASP A 97 -14.32 20.77 9.76
C ASP A 97 -14.44 19.33 9.26
N MET A 98 -13.77 18.36 9.90
CA MET A 98 -13.86 16.95 9.50
C MET A 98 -14.83 16.13 10.35
N LEU A 99 -14.75 16.25 11.68
CA LEU A 99 -15.35 15.29 12.62
C LEU A 99 -16.53 15.82 13.44
N ASP A 100 -17.02 17.03 13.17
CA ASP A 100 -18.19 17.65 13.84
C ASP A 100 -18.19 17.55 15.39
N GLY A 101 -17.01 17.64 16.00
CA GLY A 101 -16.81 17.63 17.44
C GLY A 101 -16.56 16.27 18.07
N GLU A 102 -16.51 15.18 17.28
CA GLU A 102 -16.29 13.81 17.77
C GLU A 102 -14.87 13.59 18.29
N CYS A 103 -14.64 14.01 19.54
CA CYS A 103 -13.33 13.97 20.18
C CYS A 103 -12.77 12.54 20.29
N ASP A 104 -13.67 11.56 20.50
CA ASP A 104 -13.31 10.17 20.78
C ASP A 104 -12.77 9.44 19.54
N ALA A 105 -12.97 9.97 18.33
CA ALA A 105 -12.35 9.46 17.11
C ALA A 105 -10.81 9.57 17.11
N CYS A 106 -10.25 10.49 17.93
CA CYS A 106 -8.80 10.70 18.06
C CYS A 106 -8.28 10.53 19.49
N HIS A 107 -9.12 10.78 20.50
CA HIS A 107 -8.72 10.76 21.91
C HIS A 107 -9.14 9.48 22.63
N LYS A 108 -8.36 9.10 23.65
CA LYS A 108 -8.67 7.98 24.55
C LYS A 108 -8.92 8.51 25.96
N GLY A 109 -10.20 8.71 26.31
CA GLY A 109 -10.59 9.28 27.59
C GLY A 109 -10.08 10.73 27.78
N GLY A 110 -8.89 10.89 28.37
CA GLY A 110 -8.25 12.21 28.46
C GLY A 110 -7.94 12.77 27.07
N LYS A 111 -8.07 14.10 26.89
CA LYS A 111 -7.81 14.76 25.60
C LYS A 111 -6.32 14.91 25.27
N PHE A 112 -5.42 14.40 26.11
CA PHE A 112 -3.98 14.46 25.89
C PHE A 112 -3.26 13.34 26.67
N PRO A 113 -2.25 12.68 26.08
CA PRO A 113 -1.80 12.81 24.67
C PRO A 113 -2.75 12.12 23.68
N VAL A 114 -2.77 12.58 22.42
CA VAL A 114 -3.37 11.83 21.30
C VAL A 114 -2.45 10.67 20.98
N ARG A 115 -3.00 9.45 20.92
CA ARG A 115 -2.25 8.24 20.63
C ARG A 115 -2.69 7.62 19.31
N ILE A 116 -1.73 7.26 18.48
CA ILE A 116 -1.98 6.56 17.22
C ILE A 116 -2.50 5.15 17.52
N GLY A 117 -3.63 4.75 16.92
CA GLY A 117 -4.20 3.41 17.08
C GLY A 117 -4.86 3.11 18.42
N GLU A 118 -5.02 4.10 19.30
CA GLU A 118 -5.53 3.89 20.66
C GLU A 118 -6.73 4.77 21.04
N SER A 119 -7.41 5.39 20.09
CA SER A 119 -8.57 6.26 20.41
C SER A 119 -9.74 5.48 21.04
N SER A 120 -10.72 6.16 21.64
CA SER A 120 -11.95 5.51 22.10
C SER A 120 -12.80 4.99 20.92
N GLY A 121 -12.68 5.66 19.76
CA GLY A 121 -13.57 5.46 18.62
C GLY A 121 -14.97 6.04 18.87
N VAL A 122 -15.72 6.19 17.80
CA VAL A 122 -17.17 6.44 17.83
C VAL A 122 -17.85 5.48 16.85
N ALA A 123 -19.19 5.37 16.85
CA ALA A 123 -19.91 4.27 16.20
C ALA A 123 -19.37 3.83 14.81
N ASN A 124 -19.15 4.79 13.91
CA ASN A 124 -18.70 4.54 12.54
C ASN A 124 -17.23 4.94 12.29
N LEU A 125 -16.51 5.32 13.35
CA LEU A 125 -15.08 5.63 13.34
C LEU A 125 -14.39 4.73 14.38
N PRO A 126 -13.98 3.51 13.99
CA PRO A 126 -13.29 2.56 14.88
C PRO A 126 -12.04 3.20 15.52
N PRO A 127 -11.48 2.64 16.61
CA PRO A 127 -10.51 3.32 17.46
C PRO A 127 -9.09 3.56 16.88
N TYR A 128 -8.95 3.94 15.60
CA TYR A 128 -7.66 4.08 14.90
C TYR A 128 -6.92 5.40 15.17
N GLY A 129 -7.61 6.43 15.64
CA GLY A 129 -6.99 7.75 15.86
C GLY A 129 -6.49 8.36 14.55
N CYS A 130 -5.26 8.88 14.55
CA CYS A 130 -4.65 9.50 13.36
C CYS A 130 -4.56 8.52 12.17
N SER A 131 -4.29 7.24 12.43
CA SER A 131 -4.19 6.21 11.39
C SER A 131 -5.53 5.85 10.74
N GLY A 132 -6.66 6.40 11.20
CA GLY A 132 -7.91 6.24 10.48
C GLY A 132 -7.95 7.00 9.16
N CYS A 133 -7.23 8.12 9.07
CA CYS A 133 -7.06 8.88 7.83
C CYS A 133 -5.67 8.72 7.23
N HIS A 134 -4.62 8.70 8.06
CA HIS A 134 -3.23 8.68 7.60
C HIS A 134 -2.62 7.26 7.57
N GLY A 135 -3.43 6.25 7.30
CA GLY A 135 -2.97 4.87 7.25
C GLY A 135 -4.06 3.87 6.90
N ARG A 136 -3.63 2.69 6.45
CA ARG A 136 -4.49 1.68 5.81
C ARG A 136 -4.21 0.29 6.36
N ALA A 137 -5.19 -0.60 6.28
CA ALA A 137 -5.03 -1.95 6.83
C ALA A 137 -4.11 -2.82 5.97
N GLU A 138 -4.10 -2.55 4.68
CA GLU A 138 -3.36 -3.19 3.63
C GLU A 138 -1.85 -2.92 3.77
N ASP A 139 -1.50 -1.76 4.33
CA ASP A 139 -0.12 -1.41 4.71
C ASP A 139 0.31 -2.10 6.03
N GLY A 140 -0.61 -2.78 6.70
CA GLY A 140 -0.43 -3.40 7.99
C GLY A 140 0.29 -4.76 7.92
N SER A 141 1.15 -5.03 8.90
CA SER A 141 1.85 -6.32 9.04
C SER A 141 1.36 -7.15 10.23
N GLY A 142 0.35 -6.67 10.97
CA GLY A 142 -0.05 -7.28 12.23
C GLY A 142 -1.48 -6.96 12.67
N THR A 143 -1.73 -7.11 13.98
CA THR A 143 -3.05 -6.90 14.59
C THR A 143 -3.27 -5.43 14.96
N GLY A 144 -4.47 -4.90 14.73
CA GLY A 144 -4.78 -3.49 15.03
C GLY A 144 -4.20 -2.56 13.95
N THR A 145 -3.66 -1.40 14.34
CA THR A 145 -3.06 -0.42 13.40
C THR A 145 -1.57 -0.65 13.14
N GLN A 146 -1.05 -1.84 13.45
CA GLN A 146 0.36 -2.14 13.28
C GLN A 146 0.69 -2.13 11.77
N GLY A 147 1.58 -1.22 11.37
CA GLY A 147 1.99 -1.03 9.97
C GLY A 147 1.18 0.01 9.20
N PHE A 148 -0.02 0.39 9.66
CA PHE A 148 -0.98 1.18 8.86
C PHE A 148 -0.42 2.46 8.25
N GLY A 149 0.48 3.17 8.95
CA GLY A 149 1.06 4.43 8.44
C GLY A 149 2.29 4.25 7.55
N ALA A 150 2.40 3.18 6.75
CA ALA A 150 3.58 2.94 5.91
C ALA A 150 3.79 4.08 4.91
N GLY A 151 2.74 4.47 4.18
CA GLY A 151 2.82 5.61 3.25
C GLY A 151 3.21 6.91 3.95
N LEU A 152 2.59 7.26 5.07
CA LEU A 152 3.01 8.42 5.87
C LEU A 152 4.50 8.34 6.31
N ARG A 153 5.02 7.15 6.63
CA ARG A 153 6.45 6.98 6.95
C ARG A 153 7.33 7.18 5.70
N GLN A 154 6.91 6.69 4.54
CA GLN A 154 7.65 6.86 3.29
C GLN A 154 7.63 8.31 2.79
N HIS A 155 6.51 9.02 2.94
CA HIS A 155 6.44 10.46 2.71
C HIS A 155 7.53 11.20 3.50
N HIS A 156 7.61 10.94 4.82
CA HIS A 156 8.66 11.50 5.69
C HIS A 156 10.07 11.07 5.26
N TRP A 157 10.26 9.81 4.90
CA TRP A 157 11.55 9.30 4.43
C TRP A 157 12.05 10.06 3.20
N ARG A 158 11.18 10.24 2.20
CA ARG A 158 11.49 10.98 0.97
C ARG A 158 11.70 12.48 1.24
N ALA A 159 11.07 13.03 2.28
CA ALA A 159 11.35 14.35 2.82
C ALA A 159 12.65 14.44 3.67
N GLY A 160 13.39 13.34 3.81
CA GLY A 160 14.67 13.28 4.53
C GLY A 160 14.59 12.94 6.02
N VAL A 161 13.39 12.66 6.54
CA VAL A 161 13.16 12.23 7.93
C VAL A 161 13.19 10.69 7.99
N THR A 162 14.38 10.13 8.22
CA THR A 162 14.64 8.69 8.09
C THR A 162 14.70 7.92 9.41
N GLU A 163 14.58 8.60 10.56
CA GLU A 163 14.70 7.98 11.89
C GLU A 163 13.69 6.84 12.15
N CYS A 164 12.54 6.87 11.49
CA CYS A 164 11.54 5.80 11.54
C CYS A 164 12.10 4.47 11.01
N GLY A 165 12.96 4.49 9.99
CA GLY A 165 13.48 3.28 9.35
C GLY A 165 14.37 2.41 10.24
N LEU A 166 14.83 2.94 11.37
CA LEU A 166 15.55 2.16 12.38
C LEU A 166 14.68 1.06 13.02
N CYS A 167 13.37 1.29 13.06
CA CYS A 167 12.41 0.38 13.68
C CYS A 167 11.35 -0.13 12.70
N HIS A 168 11.16 0.59 11.59
CA HIS A 168 10.12 0.38 10.61
C HIS A 168 10.74 0.17 9.23
N PRO A 169 11.04 -1.08 8.83
CA PRO A 169 11.57 -1.35 7.50
C PRO A 169 10.65 -0.86 6.37
N ASP A 170 9.36 -0.72 6.64
CA ASP A 170 8.40 -0.19 5.68
C ASP A 170 8.49 1.33 5.48
N ALA A 171 9.30 2.05 6.26
CA ALA A 171 9.59 3.47 6.05
C ALA A 171 10.55 3.71 4.88
N ASP A 172 11.38 2.73 4.49
CA ASP A 172 12.28 2.84 3.35
C ASP A 172 11.57 2.32 2.08
N PRO A 173 11.33 3.17 1.06
CA PRO A 173 10.70 2.77 -0.20
C PRO A 173 11.43 1.66 -0.96
N ALA A 174 12.72 1.43 -0.65
CA ALA A 174 13.46 0.32 -1.24
C ALA A 174 13.09 -1.05 -0.65
N SER A 175 12.49 -1.09 0.54
CA SER A 175 12.15 -2.34 1.24
C SER A 175 10.66 -2.62 1.33
N TYR A 176 9.81 -1.66 0.98
CA TYR A 176 8.36 -1.82 1.04
C TYR A 176 7.67 -0.88 0.06
N THR A 177 6.56 -1.33 -0.53
CA THR A 177 5.69 -0.53 -1.38
C THR A 177 4.31 -0.54 -0.75
N PRO A 178 3.84 0.60 -0.20
CA PRO A 178 2.47 0.74 0.28
C PRO A 178 1.48 0.49 -0.86
N VAL A 179 0.23 0.19 -0.51
CA VAL A 179 -0.82 0.10 -1.54
C VAL A 179 -1.08 1.47 -2.18
N GLY A 180 -1.69 1.51 -3.36
CA GLY A 180 -1.90 2.79 -4.03
C GLY A 180 -2.98 3.68 -3.40
N GLU A 181 -2.96 4.96 -3.75
CA GLU A 181 -3.86 6.02 -3.25
C GLU A 181 -5.37 5.68 -3.39
N THR A 182 -5.74 4.83 -4.35
CA THR A 182 -7.11 4.31 -4.52
C THR A 182 -7.61 3.40 -3.40
N VAL A 183 -6.72 2.87 -2.56
CA VAL A 183 -7.12 2.10 -1.37
C VAL A 183 -7.46 3.05 -0.22
N LEU A 184 -8.74 3.14 0.08
CA LEU A 184 -9.28 4.10 1.06
C LEU A 184 -8.80 3.83 2.50
N PRO A 185 -8.27 4.84 3.20
CA PRO A 185 -8.07 4.76 4.64
C PRO A 185 -9.39 4.50 5.40
N PRO A 186 -9.36 3.87 6.59
CA PRO A 186 -10.57 3.38 7.24
C PRO A 186 -11.59 4.44 7.64
N TYR A 187 -11.24 5.73 7.71
CA TYR A 187 -12.18 6.81 8.01
C TYR A 187 -12.76 7.48 6.76
N TYR A 188 -12.24 7.20 5.56
CA TYR A 188 -12.68 7.88 4.35
C TYR A 188 -14.13 7.51 4.01
N GLY A 189 -14.90 8.52 3.62
CA GLY A 189 -16.29 8.37 3.19
C GLY A 189 -17.25 7.87 4.27
N LYS A 190 -16.86 7.84 5.55
CA LYS A 190 -17.71 7.27 6.60
C LYS A 190 -19.00 8.06 6.81
N PRO A 191 -20.16 7.37 6.92
CA PRO A 191 -21.44 8.03 7.08
C PRO A 191 -21.55 8.68 8.45
N GLY A 192 -22.16 9.87 8.49
CA GLY A 192 -22.34 10.68 9.70
C GLY A 192 -21.49 11.96 9.73
N TRP A 193 -20.44 12.05 8.90
CA TRP A 193 -19.56 13.22 8.83
C TRP A 193 -19.46 13.72 7.39
N PRO A 194 -20.34 14.65 6.96
CA PRO A 194 -20.45 15.04 5.54
C PRO A 194 -19.18 15.68 4.97
N ARG A 195 -18.26 16.09 5.84
CA ARG A 195 -17.02 16.79 5.50
C ARG A 195 -15.77 15.94 5.69
N ILE A 196 -15.87 14.68 6.12
CA ILE A 196 -14.71 13.79 6.12
C ILE A 196 -14.20 13.62 4.67
N PRO A 197 -12.89 13.54 4.41
CA PRO A 197 -12.38 13.19 3.09
C PRO A 197 -13.04 11.91 2.59
N LYS A 198 -13.38 11.88 1.31
CA LYS A 198 -14.11 10.75 0.71
C LYS A 198 -13.28 10.00 -0.31
N ASP A 199 -12.33 10.70 -0.89
CA ASP A 199 -11.53 10.25 -2.00
C ASP A 199 -10.10 10.75 -1.80
N PRO A 200 -9.13 9.86 -1.55
CA PRO A 200 -7.71 10.19 -1.43
C PRO A 200 -7.13 10.72 -2.74
N CYS A 201 -7.70 10.35 -3.88
CA CYS A 201 -7.35 10.91 -5.17
C CYS A 201 -7.83 12.34 -5.39
N ASN A 202 -8.65 12.83 -4.45
CA ASN A 202 -9.00 14.24 -4.31
C ASN A 202 -9.42 14.93 -5.63
N PRO A 203 -10.30 14.32 -6.45
CA PRO A 203 -10.55 14.81 -7.80
C PRO A 203 -11.30 16.15 -7.83
N PRO A 204 -11.10 16.96 -8.89
CA PRO A 204 -11.93 18.13 -9.14
C PRO A 204 -13.40 17.75 -9.36
N PRO A 205 -14.35 18.64 -9.04
CA PRO A 205 -14.15 19.97 -8.45
C PRO A 205 -14.18 19.98 -6.91
N ASP A 206 -14.41 18.84 -6.27
CA ASP A 206 -14.80 18.78 -4.86
C ASP A 206 -13.61 18.84 -3.89
N TYR A 207 -12.42 18.39 -4.32
CA TYR A 207 -11.16 18.45 -3.56
C TYR A 207 -11.33 18.15 -2.07
N THR A 208 -11.97 17.01 -1.75
CA THR A 208 -12.47 16.77 -0.40
C THR A 208 -11.38 16.58 0.64
N GLU A 209 -10.14 16.34 0.23
CA GLU A 209 -8.97 16.12 1.07
C GLU A 209 -8.17 17.41 1.36
N ASN A 210 -8.32 18.44 0.51
CA ASN A 210 -7.68 19.77 0.62
C ASN A 210 -8.22 20.63 1.77
N LYS A 211 -8.56 20.03 2.92
CA LYS A 211 -9.15 20.78 4.05
C LYS A 211 -8.24 21.92 4.48
N ALA A 212 -6.99 21.56 4.76
CA ALA A 212 -5.96 22.47 5.22
C ALA A 212 -5.07 22.91 4.05
N GLY A 213 -4.76 21.99 3.13
CA GLY A 213 -3.96 22.23 1.94
C GLY A 213 -4.66 23.15 0.95
N ALA A 214 -3.89 24.01 0.28
CA ALA A 214 -4.44 24.94 -0.69
C ALA A 214 -4.73 24.29 -2.06
N LEU A 215 -3.93 23.30 -2.44
CA LEU A 215 -3.93 22.71 -3.78
C LEU A 215 -3.78 21.19 -3.78
N GLU A 216 -3.00 20.64 -2.85
CA GLU A 216 -2.63 19.24 -2.79
C GLU A 216 -3.30 18.52 -1.61
N GLY A 217 -3.77 17.30 -1.87
CA GLY A 217 -4.28 16.35 -0.90
C GLY A 217 -3.18 15.72 -0.06
N LEU A 218 -3.52 14.60 0.56
CA LEU A 218 -2.62 13.81 1.38
C LEU A 218 -2.01 12.72 0.52
N ASP A 219 -0.69 12.57 0.59
CA ASP A 219 0.07 11.46 -0.01
C ASP A 219 -0.03 10.24 0.91
N ASN A 220 -1.07 9.40 0.73
CA ASN A 220 -1.36 8.28 1.62
C ASN A 220 -0.51 7.04 1.33
N ASP A 221 0.07 6.92 0.14
CA ASP A 221 0.99 5.85 -0.24
C ASP A 221 2.49 6.22 -0.07
N GLY A 222 2.79 7.50 0.10
CA GLY A 222 4.11 8.02 0.45
C GLY A 222 5.08 8.12 -0.72
N ASP A 223 4.61 8.22 -1.97
CA ASP A 223 5.46 8.26 -3.16
C ASP A 223 5.85 9.69 -3.63
N LEU A 224 5.27 10.73 -2.99
CA LEU A 224 5.34 12.17 -3.33
C LEU A 224 4.55 12.59 -4.57
N SER A 225 3.64 11.75 -5.04
CA SER A 225 2.58 12.13 -5.95
C SER A 225 1.33 12.51 -5.13
N TYR A 226 0.45 13.30 -5.73
CA TYR A 226 -0.73 13.84 -5.05
C TYR A 226 -1.91 13.87 -6.00
N ASP A 227 -3.11 13.67 -5.43
CA ASP A 227 -4.40 13.83 -6.11
C ASP A 227 -4.47 13.06 -7.45
N THR A 228 -5.21 13.58 -8.42
CA THR A 228 -5.27 13.04 -9.79
C THR A 228 -3.96 13.04 -10.58
N ALA A 229 -2.90 13.66 -10.05
CA ALA A 229 -1.56 13.56 -10.65
C ALA A 229 -0.81 12.30 -10.20
N ASP A 230 -1.31 11.64 -9.15
CA ASP A 230 -0.84 10.35 -8.68
C ASP A 230 -1.17 9.24 -9.69
N PRO A 231 -0.18 8.41 -10.11
CA PRO A 231 -0.41 7.27 -10.97
C PRO A 231 -1.48 6.30 -10.46
N ASP A 232 -1.63 6.15 -9.15
CA ASP A 232 -2.64 5.29 -8.53
C ASP A 232 -4.04 5.89 -8.61
N CYS A 233 -4.14 7.20 -8.83
CA CYS A 233 -5.38 7.96 -9.00
C CYS A 233 -5.83 8.14 -10.45
N GLY A 234 -5.03 7.61 -11.38
CA GLY A 234 -5.52 7.35 -12.72
C GLY A 234 -6.71 6.38 -12.68
N PRO A 235 -7.54 6.34 -13.74
CA PRO A 235 -8.45 5.21 -13.87
C PRO A 235 -7.63 3.91 -13.80
N SER A 236 -8.06 2.97 -12.95
CA SER A 236 -7.38 1.68 -12.84
C SER A 236 -7.26 1.08 -14.24
N ALA A 237 -6.05 0.63 -14.57
CA ALA A 237 -5.84 -0.07 -15.83
C ALA A 237 -6.85 -1.22 -15.90
N THR A 238 -7.63 -1.26 -16.97
CA THR A 238 -8.58 -2.34 -17.17
C THR A 238 -7.84 -3.51 -17.83
N PRO A 239 -8.28 -4.76 -17.59
CA PRO A 239 -7.61 -5.92 -18.13
C PRO A 239 -7.36 -5.83 -19.65
N GLY A 240 -6.13 -6.14 -20.06
CA GLY A 240 -5.70 -6.15 -21.46
C GLY A 240 -6.34 -7.24 -22.33
N GLU A 241 -5.91 -7.34 -23.60
CA GLU A 241 -6.16 -8.52 -24.42
C GLU A 241 -5.23 -9.67 -23.99
N VAL A 242 -5.81 -10.83 -23.67
CA VAL A 242 -5.03 -12.04 -23.41
C VAL A 242 -4.27 -12.42 -24.68
N SER A 243 -2.96 -12.62 -24.56
CA SER A 243 -2.10 -12.94 -25.72
C SER A 243 -2.17 -11.91 -26.87
N GLY A 244 -2.55 -10.65 -26.59
CA GLY A 244 -2.63 -9.57 -27.57
C GLY A 244 -1.28 -9.03 -28.03
N GLY A 245 -1.27 -8.33 -29.17
CA GLY A 245 -0.15 -7.52 -29.68
C GLY A 245 1.26 -8.14 -29.55
N SER A 246 1.99 -7.72 -28.51
CA SER A 246 3.38 -8.10 -28.23
C SER A 246 3.55 -9.35 -27.37
N LEU A 247 2.46 -9.88 -26.82
CA LEU A 247 2.45 -11.03 -25.92
C LEU A 247 2.57 -12.35 -26.70
N ALA A 248 2.93 -13.42 -25.96
CA ALA A 248 2.99 -14.76 -26.54
C ALA A 248 1.60 -15.20 -27.01
N GLN A 249 1.52 -15.68 -28.25
CA GLN A 249 0.28 -16.15 -28.86
C GLN A 249 -0.33 -17.32 -28.07
N MET A 250 -1.65 -17.33 -27.95
CA MET A 250 -2.38 -18.42 -27.32
C MET A 250 -2.20 -19.72 -28.12
N THR A 251 -1.99 -20.83 -27.43
CA THR A 251 -1.99 -22.18 -28.02
C THR A 251 -3.04 -23.05 -27.35
N ALA A 252 -3.55 -24.02 -28.11
CA ALA A 252 -4.51 -25.00 -27.61
C ALA A 252 -4.17 -26.39 -28.16
N GLU A 253 -4.04 -27.37 -27.28
CA GLU A 253 -3.77 -28.77 -27.62
C GLU A 253 -4.80 -29.69 -26.97
N ARG A 254 -5.36 -30.63 -27.73
CA ARG A 254 -6.25 -31.65 -27.17
C ARG A 254 -5.43 -32.75 -26.50
N LEU A 255 -5.64 -32.94 -25.21
CA LEU A 255 -5.01 -33.99 -24.41
C LEU A 255 -5.70 -35.35 -24.62
N ALA A 256 -5.00 -36.43 -24.27
CA ALA A 256 -5.55 -37.80 -24.30
C ALA A 256 -6.77 -37.99 -23.37
N SER A 257 -6.90 -37.15 -22.34
CA SER A 257 -8.06 -37.11 -21.45
C SER A 257 -9.32 -36.55 -22.11
N GLY A 258 -9.20 -35.92 -23.28
CA GLY A 258 -10.27 -35.17 -23.93
C GLY A 258 -10.29 -33.68 -23.59
N ALA A 259 -9.57 -33.26 -22.54
CA ALA A 259 -9.39 -31.85 -22.19
C ALA A 259 -8.63 -31.09 -23.29
N ILE A 260 -8.81 -29.77 -23.31
CA ILE A 260 -8.01 -28.84 -24.12
C ILE A 260 -7.04 -28.15 -23.16
N HIS A 261 -5.75 -28.41 -23.34
CA HIS A 261 -4.70 -27.66 -22.67
C HIS A 261 -4.52 -26.33 -23.38
N ILE A 262 -4.80 -25.24 -22.68
CA ILE A 262 -4.67 -23.88 -23.19
C ILE A 262 -3.45 -23.25 -22.53
N THR A 263 -2.57 -22.66 -23.34
CA THR A 263 -1.49 -21.78 -22.86
C THR A 263 -1.73 -20.38 -23.42
N TYR A 264 -1.63 -19.37 -22.57
CA TYR A 264 -1.84 -17.97 -22.92
C TYR A 264 -0.89 -17.06 -22.14
N ALA A 265 -0.72 -15.83 -22.60
CA ALA A 265 -0.04 -14.80 -21.84
C ALA A 265 -1.08 -14.01 -21.04
N PRO A 266 -1.02 -14.02 -19.69
CA PRO A 266 -1.83 -13.16 -18.85
C PRO A 266 -1.85 -11.72 -19.36
N ALA A 267 -3.05 -11.13 -19.42
CA ALA A 267 -3.15 -9.71 -19.69
C ALA A 267 -2.65 -8.91 -18.47
N CYS A 268 -2.16 -7.70 -18.74
CA CYS A 268 -1.94 -6.69 -17.70
C CYS A 268 -3.24 -6.42 -16.92
N ALA A 269 -3.11 -6.02 -15.65
CA ALA A 269 -4.21 -5.75 -14.72
C ALA A 269 -5.21 -6.92 -14.48
N ALA A 270 -5.01 -8.08 -15.13
CA ALA A 270 -5.82 -9.26 -14.88
C ALA A 270 -5.51 -9.85 -13.51
N THR A 271 -6.55 -10.11 -12.71
CA THR A 271 -6.43 -10.94 -11.50
C THR A 271 -6.91 -12.37 -11.78
N ASP A 272 -7.72 -12.56 -12.82
CA ASP A 272 -8.29 -13.82 -13.24
C ASP A 272 -8.58 -13.82 -14.76
N ASN A 273 -9.01 -14.96 -15.30
CA ASN A 273 -9.47 -15.09 -16.67
C ASN A 273 -10.74 -15.97 -16.74
N VAL A 274 -11.49 -15.82 -17.83
CA VAL A 274 -12.68 -16.61 -18.17
C VAL A 274 -12.49 -17.20 -19.57
N ILE A 275 -13.01 -18.41 -19.80
CA ILE A 275 -13.16 -18.95 -21.15
C ILE A 275 -14.60 -18.74 -21.60
N GLU A 276 -14.78 -17.93 -22.64
CA GLU A 276 -16.05 -17.73 -23.32
C GLU A 276 -16.15 -18.67 -24.50
N TYR A 277 -17.23 -19.43 -24.66
CA TYR A 277 -17.34 -20.42 -25.73
C TYR A 277 -18.73 -20.48 -26.39
N GLY A 278 -18.73 -20.83 -27.68
CA GLY A 278 -19.94 -20.88 -28.51
C GLY A 278 -19.88 -21.96 -29.59
N PRO A 279 -21.00 -22.29 -30.25
CA PRO A 279 -21.02 -23.19 -31.39
C PRO A 279 -20.13 -22.68 -32.52
N LEU A 280 -19.27 -23.54 -33.09
CA LEU A 280 -18.29 -23.13 -34.10
C LEU A 280 -18.94 -22.49 -35.35
N ASP A 281 -20.13 -22.92 -35.72
CA ASP A 281 -20.91 -22.37 -36.83
C ASP A 281 -21.48 -20.97 -36.57
N GLN A 282 -21.39 -20.47 -35.32
CA GLN A 282 -21.83 -19.14 -34.91
C GLN A 282 -20.66 -18.19 -34.56
N VAL A 283 -19.42 -18.58 -34.89
CA VAL A 283 -18.24 -17.73 -34.66
C VAL A 283 -18.35 -16.36 -35.35
N ALA A 284 -18.97 -16.31 -36.53
CA ALA A 284 -19.11 -15.07 -37.31
C ALA A 284 -20.09 -14.06 -36.70
N SER A 285 -20.96 -14.52 -35.80
CA SER A 285 -21.89 -13.66 -35.05
C SER A 285 -21.49 -13.50 -33.59
N TYR A 286 -20.35 -14.06 -33.18
CA TYR A 286 -19.88 -14.06 -31.79
C TYR A 286 -20.96 -14.54 -30.81
N ALA A 287 -21.69 -15.59 -31.18
CA ALA A 287 -22.74 -16.11 -30.32
C ALA A 287 -22.13 -17.08 -29.29
N TYR A 288 -22.01 -16.61 -28.06
CA TYR A 288 -21.58 -17.39 -26.92
C TYR A 288 -22.72 -18.27 -26.40
N SER A 289 -22.37 -19.38 -25.78
CA SER A 289 -23.32 -20.38 -25.26
C SER A 289 -22.97 -20.84 -23.83
N GLY A 290 -21.84 -20.40 -23.30
CA GLY A 290 -21.44 -20.68 -21.94
C GLY A 290 -20.04 -20.17 -21.62
N GLN A 291 -19.69 -20.32 -20.34
CA GLN A 291 -18.48 -19.80 -19.71
C GLN A 291 -17.79 -20.87 -18.86
N GLU A 292 -16.47 -20.82 -18.78
CA GLU A 292 -15.66 -21.44 -17.72
C GLU A 292 -15.01 -20.33 -16.90
N CYS A 293 -15.48 -20.15 -15.68
CA CYS A 293 -15.07 -19.05 -14.82
C CYS A 293 -13.84 -19.41 -13.99
N ALA A 294 -13.13 -18.39 -13.53
CA ALA A 294 -12.03 -18.51 -12.58
C ALA A 294 -10.94 -19.50 -13.00
N ILE A 295 -10.50 -19.40 -14.26
CA ILE A 295 -9.42 -20.25 -14.77
C ILE A 295 -8.03 -19.83 -14.26
N GLY A 296 -7.97 -18.78 -13.45
CA GLY A 296 -6.77 -18.22 -12.83
C GLY A 296 -6.01 -17.29 -13.77
N ASN A 297 -4.85 -16.81 -13.30
CA ASN A 297 -3.94 -15.95 -14.05
C ASN A 297 -2.54 -16.56 -14.24
N SER A 298 -2.47 -17.89 -14.28
CA SER A 298 -1.21 -18.66 -14.39
C SER A 298 -0.64 -18.69 -15.80
N GLY A 299 -1.43 -18.35 -16.82
CA GLY A 299 -1.07 -18.49 -18.23
C GLY A 299 -1.26 -19.90 -18.79
N SER A 300 -1.82 -20.84 -18.02
CA SER A 300 -2.20 -22.16 -18.56
C SER A 300 -3.36 -22.79 -17.80
N TYR A 301 -4.21 -23.53 -18.51
CA TYR A 301 -5.39 -24.18 -17.95
C TYR A 301 -5.80 -25.42 -18.76
N ASP A 302 -6.15 -26.50 -18.05
CA ASP A 302 -6.70 -27.72 -18.65
C ASP A 302 -8.23 -27.66 -18.61
N TRP A 303 -8.84 -27.26 -19.72
CA TRP A 303 -10.30 -27.11 -19.81
C TRP A 303 -10.96 -28.39 -20.31
N MET A 304 -12.01 -28.85 -19.62
CA MET A 304 -12.87 -29.93 -20.12
C MET A 304 -14.11 -29.32 -20.80
N PRO A 305 -14.12 -29.16 -22.13
CA PRO A 305 -15.23 -28.49 -22.81
C PRO A 305 -16.53 -29.29 -22.64
N PRO A 306 -17.69 -28.62 -22.63
CA PRO A 306 -18.97 -29.30 -22.56
C PRO A 306 -19.18 -30.21 -23.78
N SER A 307 -19.99 -31.26 -23.61
CA SER A 307 -20.30 -32.20 -24.70
C SER A 307 -21.23 -31.63 -25.78
N SER A 308 -21.88 -30.49 -25.51
CA SER A 308 -22.75 -29.77 -26.43
C SER A 308 -22.44 -28.28 -26.37
N PRO A 309 -22.27 -27.60 -27.53
CA PRO A 309 -22.27 -28.16 -28.89
C PRO A 309 -21.05 -29.06 -29.17
N ALA A 310 -21.17 -29.96 -30.17
CA ALA A 310 -20.11 -30.91 -30.52
C ALA A 310 -18.86 -30.25 -31.15
N SER A 311 -19.00 -29.04 -31.67
CA SER A 311 -17.91 -28.24 -32.21
C SER A 311 -18.05 -26.82 -31.68
N LEU A 312 -16.96 -26.31 -31.11
CA LEU A 312 -16.93 -25.06 -30.36
C LEU A 312 -15.88 -24.13 -30.97
N PHE A 313 -16.13 -22.82 -30.88
CA PHE A 313 -15.07 -21.82 -30.76
C PHE A 313 -14.98 -21.38 -29.29
N PHE A 314 -13.84 -20.82 -28.90
CA PHE A 314 -13.68 -20.19 -27.59
C PHE A 314 -12.70 -19.03 -27.66
N VAL A 315 -12.77 -18.13 -26.69
CA VAL A 315 -11.79 -17.08 -26.41
C VAL A 315 -11.45 -17.10 -24.91
N VAL A 316 -10.27 -16.61 -24.55
CA VAL A 316 -9.89 -16.39 -23.15
C VAL A 316 -9.93 -14.89 -22.89
N VAL A 317 -10.68 -14.47 -21.89
CA VAL A 317 -10.91 -13.06 -21.55
C VAL A 317 -10.35 -12.79 -20.17
N ALA A 318 -9.49 -11.80 -20.05
CA ALA A 318 -8.96 -11.36 -18.78
C ALA A 318 -10.00 -10.56 -18.01
N ASN A 319 -10.02 -10.70 -16.69
CA ASN A 319 -10.85 -9.87 -15.81
C ASN A 319 -10.08 -9.53 -14.52
N ASP A 320 -10.54 -8.51 -13.81
CA ASP A 320 -10.02 -8.11 -12.49
C ASP A 320 -10.97 -8.46 -11.33
N GLY A 321 -12.05 -9.19 -11.62
CA GLY A 321 -13.16 -9.49 -10.70
C GLY A 321 -14.24 -8.40 -10.63
N SER A 322 -14.11 -7.33 -11.42
CA SER A 322 -15.13 -6.26 -11.55
C SER A 322 -15.47 -5.95 -13.01
N VAL A 323 -14.49 -5.94 -13.91
CA VAL A 323 -14.63 -5.70 -15.35
C VAL A 323 -13.87 -6.74 -16.17
N GLU A 324 -14.31 -6.93 -17.40
CA GLU A 324 -13.62 -7.73 -18.41
C GLU A 324 -12.82 -6.85 -19.37
N GLY A 325 -11.73 -7.43 -19.89
CA GLY A 325 -10.90 -6.83 -20.91
C GLY A 325 -11.37 -7.09 -22.34
N SER A 326 -10.40 -7.15 -23.25
CA SER A 326 -10.67 -7.40 -24.66
C SER A 326 -11.02 -8.86 -24.94
N TYR A 327 -11.97 -9.08 -25.84
CA TYR A 327 -12.31 -10.38 -26.43
C TYR A 327 -11.48 -10.67 -27.71
N GLY A 328 -10.50 -9.80 -27.96
CA GLY A 328 -9.71 -9.71 -29.18
C GLY A 328 -10.43 -8.99 -30.31
N VAL A 329 -9.68 -8.68 -31.35
CA VAL A 329 -10.21 -8.01 -32.54
C VAL A 329 -10.53 -8.99 -33.68
N ASP A 330 -11.43 -8.59 -34.56
CA ASP A 330 -11.72 -9.30 -35.79
C ASP A 330 -10.70 -8.99 -36.90
N SER A 331 -10.87 -9.58 -38.08
CA SER A 331 -9.97 -9.33 -39.22
C SER A 331 -10.01 -7.89 -39.76
N GLY A 332 -11.03 -7.11 -39.39
CA GLY A 332 -11.14 -5.68 -39.67
C GLY A 332 -10.54 -4.80 -38.57
N GLY A 333 -10.02 -5.39 -37.49
CA GLY A 333 -9.50 -4.67 -36.33
C GLY A 333 -10.59 -4.14 -35.40
N ALA A 334 -11.86 -4.57 -35.58
CA ALA A 334 -12.94 -4.20 -34.69
C ALA A 334 -12.96 -5.13 -33.47
N GLU A 335 -13.17 -4.56 -32.29
CA GLU A 335 -13.33 -5.34 -31.05
C GLU A 335 -14.50 -6.31 -31.15
N ARG A 336 -14.31 -7.55 -30.67
CA ARG A 336 -15.41 -8.53 -30.56
C ARG A 336 -16.32 -8.15 -29.39
N PRO A 337 -17.65 -8.28 -29.55
CA PRO A 337 -18.60 -7.89 -28.52
C PRO A 337 -18.48 -8.78 -27.27
N GLU A 338 -18.76 -8.19 -26.10
CA GLU A 338 -18.84 -8.90 -24.81
C GLU A 338 -19.92 -10.01 -24.82
N ASP A 339 -19.75 -11.05 -24.00
CA ASP A 339 -20.79 -12.05 -23.78
C ASP A 339 -21.88 -11.53 -22.82
N THR A 340 -22.92 -10.92 -23.41
CA THR A 340 -24.12 -10.49 -22.66
C THR A 340 -25.13 -11.60 -22.41
N SER A 341 -24.89 -12.82 -22.89
CA SER A 341 -25.87 -13.92 -22.89
C SER A 341 -25.72 -14.87 -21.69
N SER A 342 -24.52 -14.99 -21.13
CA SER A 342 -24.24 -15.83 -19.96
C SER A 342 -24.51 -15.10 -18.64
N THR A 343 -24.84 -15.87 -17.61
CA THR A 343 -25.04 -15.38 -16.23
C THR A 343 -24.08 -16.04 -15.24
N LEU A 344 -23.08 -16.79 -15.70
CA LEU A 344 -22.24 -17.58 -14.80
C LEU A 344 -21.18 -16.73 -14.10
N CYS A 345 -20.42 -15.92 -14.84
CA CYS A 345 -19.48 -14.93 -14.30
C CYS A 345 -19.44 -13.66 -15.17
N PRO A 346 -20.58 -12.97 -15.38
CA PRO A 346 -20.59 -11.80 -16.22
C PRO A 346 -19.90 -10.62 -15.53
N PHE A 347 -18.88 -10.07 -16.17
CA PHE A 347 -18.42 -8.72 -15.88
C PHE A 347 -18.63 -7.83 -17.10
N PRO A 348 -19.00 -6.56 -16.93
CA PRO A 348 -19.06 -5.63 -18.05
C PRO A 348 -17.68 -5.47 -18.68
N GLN A 349 -17.61 -5.41 -20.01
CA GLN A 349 -16.38 -5.08 -20.71
C GLN A 349 -16.03 -3.59 -20.52
N ASP A 350 -14.78 -3.30 -20.12
CA ASP A 350 -14.25 -1.93 -20.05
C ASP A 350 -12.93 -1.82 -20.82
N LEU A 351 -12.98 -1.08 -21.92
CA LEU A 351 -11.83 -0.84 -22.81
C LEU A 351 -11.26 0.57 -22.65
N ALA A 352 -11.77 1.38 -21.73
CA ALA A 352 -11.39 2.79 -21.62
C ALA A 352 -9.93 2.96 -21.19
N ASN A 353 -9.40 2.02 -20.41
CA ASN A 353 -8.04 2.08 -19.84
C ASN A 353 -7.30 0.76 -19.99
N ARG A 354 -7.52 0.08 -21.11
CA ARG A 354 -6.86 -1.18 -21.44
C ARG A 354 -5.34 -0.97 -21.50
N CYS A 355 -4.58 -1.90 -20.91
CA CYS A 355 -3.13 -1.79 -20.76
C CYS A 355 -2.30 -2.61 -21.78
N ASP A 356 -2.79 -2.76 -23.00
CA ASP A 356 -2.22 -3.62 -24.07
C ASP A 356 -1.01 -3.05 -24.85
#